data_AF-A0A920JSF8-F1
#
_entry.id   AF-A0A920JSF8-F1
#
_cell.length_a   1.000
_cell.length_b   1.000
_cell.length_c   1.000
_cell.angle_alpha   90.00
_cell.angle_beta   90.00
_cell.angle_gamma   90.00
#
_symmetry.space_group_name_H-M   'P 1'
#
loop_
_entity.id
_entity.type
_entity.pdbx_description
1 polymer ?
#
loop_
_entity_poly.entity_id
_entity_poly.type
_entity_poly.pdbx_seq_one_letter_code
_entity_poly.pdbx_strand_id
1 'polypeptide(L)'
;MNKITFTFLAFISINVSAIPNPPDLGVGSYILYEPNTNKVLVSFNSDAPVEPASLTKLMTSYVVADYIKEDFIDITDTPKISVKAWKTEGSRMFIREGTEVLVSDLIKGMIIQSGNDASVALAEHVAGNEENFVYLMNEYASELG
;
A
#
# COMPACT_ATOMS: atom_id res chain seq x y z
N MET A 1 37.88 -70.62 8.06
CA MET A 1 37.83 -69.35 7.30
C MET A 1 36.71 -68.50 7.90
N ASN A 2 37.05 -67.55 8.78
CA ASN A 2 36.05 -66.71 9.44
C ASN A 2 35.76 -65.51 8.54
N LYS A 3 34.55 -65.44 7.97
CA LYS A 3 34.10 -64.28 7.20
C LYS A 3 33.68 -63.19 8.19
N ILE A 4 34.45 -62.10 8.24
CA ILE A 4 34.12 -60.90 9.00
C ILE A 4 33.12 -60.10 8.15
N THR A 5 31.90 -59.93 8.65
CA THR A 5 30.88 -59.09 8.01
C THR A 5 31.03 -57.66 8.52
N PHE A 6 31.41 -56.73 7.65
CA PHE A 6 31.40 -55.30 7.95
C PHE A 6 30.02 -54.71 7.66
N THR A 7 29.31 -54.28 8.70
CA THR A 7 28.07 -53.51 8.57
C THR A 7 28.44 -52.04 8.39
N PHE A 8 28.14 -51.46 7.23
CA PHE A 8 28.37 -50.05 6.93
C PHE A 8 27.21 -49.24 7.52
N LEU A 9 27.46 -48.43 8.55
CA LEU A 9 26.48 -47.53 9.14
C LEU A 9 26.46 -46.24 8.32
N ALA A 10 25.41 -46.01 7.53
CA ALA A 10 25.22 -44.74 6.84
C ALA A 10 24.71 -43.68 7.83
N PHE A 11 25.52 -42.65 8.08
CA PHE A 11 25.07 -41.48 8.83
C PHE A 11 24.28 -40.56 7.89
N ILE A 12 22.97 -40.45 8.12
CA ILE A 12 22.15 -39.43 7.47
C ILE A 12 22.35 -38.12 8.26
N SER A 13 23.04 -37.16 7.66
CA SER A 13 23.14 -35.81 8.20
C SER A 13 21.82 -35.08 7.97
N ILE A 14 21.01 -34.92 9.02
CA ILE A 14 19.84 -34.05 8.99
C ILE A 14 20.32 -32.62 9.13
N ASN A 15 20.33 -31.86 8.02
CA ASN A 15 20.52 -30.42 8.07
C ASN A 15 19.25 -29.79 8.67
N VAL A 16 19.25 -29.54 9.97
CA VAL A 16 18.22 -28.73 10.61
C VAL A 16 18.45 -27.28 10.20
N SER A 17 17.61 -26.78 9.29
CA SER A 17 17.56 -25.34 9.01
C SER A 17 17.09 -24.62 10.27
N ALA A 18 17.87 -23.65 10.74
CA ALA A 18 17.51 -22.81 11.89
C ALA A 18 16.39 -21.79 11.56
N ILE A 19 15.94 -21.74 10.30
CA ILE A 19 14.86 -20.85 9.86
C ILE A 19 13.52 -21.59 10.11
N PRO A 20 12.63 -21.05 10.95
CA PRO A 20 11.33 -21.66 11.18
C PRO A 20 10.50 -21.64 9.90
N ASN A 21 9.60 -22.62 9.76
CA ASN A 21 8.58 -22.56 8.72
C ASN A 21 7.69 -21.33 8.94
N PRO A 22 7.20 -20.68 7.87
CA PRO A 22 6.18 -19.65 7.96
C PRO A 22 4.95 -20.09 8.78
N PRO A 23 4.33 -19.19 9.56
CA PRO A 23 3.06 -19.49 10.19
C PRO A 23 1.96 -19.65 9.14
N ASP A 24 1.01 -20.54 9.41
CA ASP A 24 -0.26 -20.52 8.70
C ASP A 24 -1.14 -19.40 9.28
N LEU A 25 -1.48 -18.42 8.44
CA LEU A 25 -2.24 -17.23 8.82
C LEU A 25 -3.73 -17.34 8.48
N GLY A 26 -4.15 -18.34 7.70
CA GLY A 26 -5.54 -18.45 7.23
C GLY A 26 -6.00 -17.30 6.34
N VAL A 27 -5.09 -16.66 5.59
CA VAL A 27 -5.38 -15.55 4.66
C VAL A 27 -5.09 -15.95 3.20
N GLY A 28 -5.74 -15.26 2.24
CA GLY A 28 -5.59 -15.56 0.82
C GLY A 28 -4.22 -15.18 0.23
N SER A 29 -3.60 -14.12 0.75
CA SER A 29 -2.25 -13.67 0.39
C SER A 29 -1.60 -12.87 1.51
N TYR A 30 -0.26 -12.90 1.57
CA TYR A 30 0.55 -12.03 2.43
C TYR A 30 1.99 -11.90 1.91
N ILE A 31 2.65 -10.82 2.34
CA ILE A 31 4.08 -10.60 2.12
C ILE A 31 4.68 -9.96 3.38
N LEU A 32 5.85 -10.45 3.79
CA LEU A 32 6.72 -9.82 4.78
C LEU A 32 8.00 -9.38 4.09
N TYR A 33 8.23 -8.07 4.10
CA TYR A 33 9.31 -7.42 3.37
C TYR A 33 10.21 -6.66 4.35
N GLU A 34 11.52 -6.82 4.19
CA GLU A 34 12.52 -6.05 4.95
C GLU A 34 13.02 -4.89 4.08
N PRO A 35 12.64 -3.64 4.41
CA PRO A 35 12.80 -2.50 3.50
C PRO A 35 14.24 -1.99 3.36
N ASN A 36 15.15 -2.34 4.27
CA ASN A 36 16.53 -1.86 4.20
C ASN A 36 17.40 -2.70 3.25
N THR A 37 17.08 -3.98 3.09
CA THR A 37 17.81 -4.90 2.21
C THR A 37 17.00 -5.32 0.99
N ASN A 38 15.77 -4.83 0.86
CA ASN A 38 14.81 -5.19 -0.17
C ASN A 38 14.54 -6.70 -0.27
N LYS A 39 14.54 -7.38 0.88
CA LYS A 39 14.34 -8.84 0.94
C LYS A 39 12.92 -9.18 1.32
N VAL A 40 12.30 -10.04 0.51
CA VAL A 40 11.10 -10.78 0.92
C VAL A 40 11.54 -11.87 1.89
N LEU A 41 11.11 -11.77 3.15
CA LEU A 41 11.42 -12.76 4.19
C LEU A 41 10.50 -13.96 4.09
N VAL A 42 9.22 -13.71 3.79
CA VAL A 42 8.21 -14.73 3.53
C VAL A 42 7.07 -14.13 2.70
N SER A 43 6.49 -14.93 1.81
CA SER A 43 5.27 -14.57 1.10
C SER A 43 4.39 -15.79 0.84
N PHE A 44 3.11 -15.53 0.61
CA PHE A 44 2.12 -16.50 0.14
C PHE A 44 1.19 -15.79 -0.83
N ASN A 45 1.11 -16.26 -2.08
CA ASN A 45 0.28 -15.64 -3.13
C ASN A 45 0.43 -14.10 -3.24
N SER A 46 1.63 -13.57 -3.02
CA SER A 46 1.84 -12.11 -2.96
C SER A 46 1.59 -11.38 -4.27
N ASP A 47 1.78 -12.08 -5.40
CA ASP A 47 1.65 -11.50 -6.74
C ASP A 47 0.25 -11.75 -7.34
N ALA A 48 -0.63 -12.43 -6.60
CA ALA A 48 -1.98 -12.70 -7.05
C ALA A 48 -2.78 -11.38 -7.06
N PRO A 49 -3.51 -11.07 -8.16
CA PRO A 49 -4.39 -9.92 -8.20
C PRO A 49 -5.47 -10.03 -7.12
N VAL A 50 -5.58 -8.99 -6.29
CA VAL A 50 -6.61 -8.86 -5.25
C VAL A 50 -7.23 -7.48 -5.32
N GLU A 51 -8.49 -7.37 -4.93
CA GLU A 51 -9.14 -6.06 -4.80
C GLU A 51 -8.52 -5.31 -3.60
N PRO A 52 -7.85 -4.16 -3.81
CA PRO A 52 -7.14 -3.47 -2.74
C PRO A 52 -8.07 -2.74 -1.76
N ALA A 53 -9.33 -2.51 -2.14
CA ALA A 53 -10.26 -1.66 -1.42
C ALA A 53 -9.60 -0.32 -0.98
N SER A 54 -9.63 0.03 0.30
CA SER A 54 -9.03 1.28 0.78
C SER A 54 -7.49 1.31 0.74
N LEU A 55 -6.81 0.19 0.50
CA LEU A 55 -5.34 0.22 0.29
C LEU A 55 -4.95 1.05 -0.94
N THR A 56 -5.87 1.27 -1.89
CA THR A 56 -5.69 2.23 -2.99
C THR A 56 -5.28 3.62 -2.52
N LYS A 57 -5.72 4.05 -1.32
CA LYS A 57 -5.38 5.35 -0.75
C LYS A 57 -3.90 5.48 -0.39
N LEU A 58 -3.15 4.38 -0.29
CA LEU A 58 -1.69 4.43 -0.17
C LEU A 58 -1.07 5.05 -1.44
N MET A 59 -1.53 4.64 -2.63
CA MET A 59 -1.11 5.27 -3.89
C MET A 59 -1.59 6.72 -3.96
N THR A 60 -2.85 7.02 -3.58
CA THR A 60 -3.33 8.41 -3.50
C THR A 60 -2.42 9.27 -2.61
N SER A 61 -2.03 8.76 -1.44
CA SER A 61 -1.14 9.47 -0.52
C SER A 61 0.28 9.64 -1.08
N TYR A 62 0.77 8.64 -1.83
CA TYR A 62 2.08 8.68 -2.47
C TYR A 62 2.15 9.80 -3.51
N VAL A 63 1.17 9.87 -4.42
CA VAL A 63 1.09 10.92 -5.44
C VAL A 63 0.99 12.31 -4.81
N VAL A 64 0.12 12.48 -3.81
CA VAL A 64 -0.02 13.77 -3.09
C VAL A 64 1.29 14.18 -2.41
N ALA A 65 1.98 13.23 -1.77
CA ALA A 65 3.25 13.51 -1.10
C ALA A 65 4.35 13.90 -2.09
N ASP A 66 4.42 13.27 -3.27
CA ASP A 66 5.40 13.64 -4.29
C ASP A 66 5.12 15.02 -4.88
N TYR A 67 3.85 15.35 -5.14
CA TYR A 67 3.45 16.68 -5.60
C TYR A 67 3.77 17.79 -4.58
N ILE A 68 3.67 17.50 -3.28
CA ILE A 68 4.14 18.42 -2.23
C ILE A 68 5.67 18.53 -2.24
N LYS A 69 6.36 17.40 -2.39
CA LYS A 69 7.84 17.36 -2.40
C LYS A 69 8.44 18.12 -3.58
N GLU A 70 7.77 18.11 -4.72
CA GLU A 70 8.19 18.80 -5.95
C GLU A 70 7.61 20.24 -6.05
N ASP A 71 7.07 20.78 -4.95
CA ASP A 71 6.53 22.14 -4.84
C ASP A 71 5.38 22.47 -5.84
N PHE A 72 4.66 21.45 -6.34
CA PHE A 72 3.49 21.66 -7.21
C PHE A 72 2.23 22.08 -6.43
N ILE A 73 2.10 21.63 -5.19
CA ILE A 73 1.08 22.04 -4.23
C ILE A 73 1.72 22.22 -2.85
N ASP A 74 1.08 22.96 -1.95
CA ASP A 74 1.56 23.13 -0.58
C ASP A 74 0.59 22.53 0.45
N ILE A 75 1.12 22.08 1.57
CA ILE A 75 0.33 21.56 2.70
C ILE A 75 -0.63 22.60 3.33
N THR A 76 -0.34 23.89 3.09
CA THR A 76 -1.14 25.05 3.51
C THR A 76 -2.15 25.51 2.47
N ASP A 77 -2.19 24.90 1.28
CA ASP A 77 -3.23 25.17 0.29
C ASP A 77 -4.62 24.86 0.85
N THR A 78 -5.63 25.60 0.38
CA THR A 78 -7.02 25.46 0.82
C THR A 78 -7.94 25.22 -0.37
N PRO A 79 -7.94 24.03 -1.00
CA PRO A 79 -8.83 23.70 -2.11
C PRO A 79 -10.30 23.90 -1.72
N LYS A 80 -11.08 24.41 -2.69
CA LYS A 80 -12.53 24.50 -2.59
C LYS A 80 -13.15 23.12 -2.81
N ILE A 81 -13.96 22.68 -1.86
CA ILE A 81 -14.57 21.35 -1.89
C ILE A 81 -15.70 21.29 -2.91
N SER A 82 -15.60 20.33 -3.83
CA SER A 82 -16.60 20.10 -4.87
C SER A 82 -17.83 19.35 -4.35
N VAL A 83 -18.92 19.38 -5.14
CA VAL A 83 -20.09 18.52 -4.91
C VAL A 83 -19.71 17.04 -5.02
N LYS A 84 -18.76 16.70 -5.91
CA LYS A 84 -18.31 15.32 -6.15
C LYS A 84 -17.65 14.77 -4.89
N ALA A 85 -16.66 15.48 -4.35
CA ALA A 85 -16.01 15.14 -3.09
C ALA A 85 -17.02 15.06 -1.93
N TRP A 86 -17.93 16.04 -1.81
CA TRP A 86 -18.93 16.04 -0.74
C TRP A 86 -19.95 14.89 -0.85
N LYS A 87 -20.24 14.38 -2.04
CA LYS A 87 -21.23 13.32 -2.24
C LYS A 87 -20.66 11.90 -2.18
N THR A 88 -19.34 11.73 -2.00
CA THR A 88 -18.77 10.39 -1.84
C THR A 88 -19.41 9.67 -0.67
N GLU A 89 -19.66 8.37 -0.83
CA GLU A 89 -20.18 7.48 0.20
C GLU A 89 -19.04 6.72 0.90
N GLY A 90 -19.35 5.88 1.89
CA GLY A 90 -18.36 5.13 2.67
C GLY A 90 -17.73 5.95 3.79
N SER A 91 -16.47 5.64 4.13
CA SER A 91 -15.72 6.38 5.14
C SER A 91 -15.48 7.83 4.71
N ARG A 92 -15.64 8.78 5.64
CA ARG A 92 -15.64 10.22 5.36
C ARG A 92 -15.02 11.01 6.49
N MET A 93 -14.42 12.15 6.17
CA MET A 93 -13.99 13.16 7.16
C MET A 93 -15.04 14.28 7.35
N PHE A 94 -16.15 14.23 6.61
CA PHE A 94 -17.31 15.12 6.72
C PHE A 94 -17.04 16.57 6.28
N ILE A 95 -16.22 16.76 5.24
CA ILE A 95 -16.10 18.07 4.55
C ILE A 95 -17.42 18.49 3.90
N ARG A 96 -17.60 19.78 3.62
CA ARG A 96 -18.82 20.36 3.04
C ARG A 96 -18.54 21.00 1.69
N GLU A 97 -19.44 20.81 0.74
CA GLU A 97 -19.37 21.51 -0.56
C GLU A 97 -19.26 23.04 -0.39
N GLY A 98 -18.40 23.65 -1.20
CA GLY A 98 -18.25 25.10 -1.29
C GLY A 98 -17.38 25.72 -0.20
N THR A 99 -17.00 24.96 0.82
CA THR A 99 -16.00 25.40 1.81
C THR A 99 -14.58 25.18 1.28
N GLU A 100 -13.62 25.83 1.92
CA GLU A 100 -12.18 25.61 1.68
C GLU A 100 -11.60 24.83 2.86
N VAL A 101 -10.76 23.83 2.58
CA VAL A 101 -10.19 22.94 3.62
C VAL A 101 -8.70 22.81 3.36
N LEU A 102 -7.88 22.92 4.42
CA LEU A 102 -6.43 22.78 4.32
C LEU A 102 -6.03 21.41 3.74
N VAL A 103 -5.07 21.38 2.83
CA VAL A 103 -4.48 20.13 2.30
C VAL A 103 -3.97 19.25 3.45
N SER A 104 -3.33 19.81 4.48
CA SER A 104 -2.96 19.06 5.68
C SER A 104 -4.11 18.32 6.36
N ASP A 105 -5.30 18.93 6.40
CA ASP A 105 -6.46 18.33 7.05
C ASP A 105 -7.13 17.31 6.15
N LEU A 106 -7.13 17.52 4.82
CA LEU A 106 -7.55 16.51 3.85
C LEU A 106 -6.64 15.27 3.91
N ILE A 107 -5.32 15.44 4.00
CA ILE A 107 -4.36 14.33 4.15
C ILE A 107 -4.65 13.56 5.43
N LYS A 108 -4.87 14.23 6.56
CA LYS A 108 -5.26 13.58 7.82
C LYS A 108 -6.60 12.84 7.68
N GLY A 109 -7.59 13.45 7.03
CA GLY A 109 -8.88 12.82 6.78
C GLY A 109 -8.76 11.54 5.95
N MET A 110 -7.93 11.56 4.91
CA MET A 110 -7.65 10.40 4.08
C MET A 110 -6.89 9.32 4.85
N ILE A 111 -5.78 9.65 5.52
CA ILE A 111 -4.89 8.66 6.15
C ILE A 111 -5.50 8.08 7.43
N ILE A 112 -6.10 8.93 8.29
CA ILE A 112 -6.59 8.51 9.61
C ILE A 112 -7.99 7.90 9.51
N GLN A 113 -8.89 8.52 8.73
CA GLN A 113 -10.29 8.10 8.64
C GLN A 113 -10.58 7.28 7.37
N SER A 114 -9.61 7.09 6.48
CA SER A 114 -9.86 6.52 5.14
C SER A 114 -10.94 7.30 4.37
N GLY A 115 -11.01 8.62 4.59
CA GLY A 115 -12.06 9.49 4.05
C GLY A 115 -12.05 9.53 2.52
N ASN A 116 -13.12 9.05 1.88
CA ASN A 116 -13.31 9.10 0.43
C ASN A 116 -13.51 10.54 -0.05
N ASP A 117 -14.22 11.35 0.74
CA ASP A 117 -14.44 12.77 0.45
C ASP A 117 -13.12 13.54 0.42
N ALA A 118 -12.25 13.27 1.38
CA ALA A 118 -10.89 13.80 1.41
C ALA A 118 -10.04 13.35 0.22
N SER A 119 -10.16 12.07 -0.16
CA SER A 119 -9.39 11.47 -1.26
C SER A 119 -9.76 12.11 -2.60
N VAL A 120 -11.06 12.29 -2.86
CA VAL A 120 -11.54 12.95 -4.08
C VAL A 120 -11.16 14.43 -4.10
N ALA A 121 -11.27 15.14 -2.96
CA ALA A 121 -10.85 16.54 -2.88
C ALA A 121 -9.35 16.72 -3.17
N LEU A 122 -8.49 15.83 -2.65
CA LEU A 122 -7.06 15.83 -2.95
C LEU A 122 -6.78 15.51 -4.42
N ALA A 123 -7.49 14.53 -4.99
CA ALA A 123 -7.34 14.16 -6.39
C ALA A 123 -7.69 15.33 -7.33
N GLU A 124 -8.80 16.03 -7.05
CA GLU A 124 -9.23 17.21 -7.78
C GLU A 124 -8.25 18.37 -7.62
N HIS A 125 -7.69 18.60 -6.42
CA HIS A 125 -6.69 19.65 -6.20
C HIS A 125 -5.39 19.39 -6.96
N VAL A 126 -4.92 18.14 -6.95
CA VAL A 126 -3.64 17.75 -7.58
C VAL A 126 -3.74 17.72 -9.11
N ALA A 127 -4.81 17.12 -9.66
CA ALA A 127 -4.88 16.78 -11.08
C ALA A 127 -6.04 17.45 -11.84
N GLY A 128 -6.79 18.33 -11.15
CA GLY A 128 -7.98 19.02 -11.67
C GLY A 128 -9.25 18.16 -11.64
N ASN A 129 -9.15 16.85 -11.80
CA ASN A 129 -10.24 15.89 -11.65
C ASN A 129 -9.71 14.49 -11.28
N GLU A 130 -10.63 13.62 -10.85
CA GLU A 130 -10.30 12.26 -10.42
C GLU A 130 -9.77 11.39 -11.57
N GLU A 131 -10.28 11.55 -12.78
CA GLU A 131 -9.88 10.75 -13.94
C GLU A 131 -8.40 10.98 -14.30
N ASN A 132 -7.96 12.24 -14.29
CA ASN A 132 -6.56 12.63 -14.46
C ASN A 132 -5.71 12.14 -13.29
N PHE A 133 -6.24 12.18 -12.06
CA PHE A 133 -5.53 11.66 -10.90
C PHE A 133 -5.31 10.15 -10.99
N VAL A 134 -6.32 9.39 -11.45
CA VAL A 134 -6.19 7.95 -11.71
C VAL A 134 -5.16 7.68 -12.81
N TYR A 135 -5.08 8.52 -13.85
CA TYR A 135 -4.00 8.42 -14.83
C TYR A 135 -2.62 8.55 -14.15
N LEU A 136 -2.41 9.57 -13.31
CA LEU A 136 -1.16 9.73 -12.55
C LEU A 136 -0.88 8.52 -11.67
N MET A 137 -1.86 8.02 -10.91
CA MET A 137 -1.70 6.84 -10.06
C MET A 137 -1.19 5.62 -10.84
N ASN A 138 -1.67 5.43 -12.06
CA ASN A 138 -1.22 4.33 -12.92
C ASN A 138 0.19 4.53 -13.47
N GLU A 139 0.58 5.77 -13.80
CA GLU A 139 1.96 6.09 -14.19
C GLU A 139 2.92 5.78 -13.03
N TYR A 140 2.62 6.26 -11.82
CA TYR A 140 3.41 5.94 -10.62
C TYR A 140 3.47 4.44 -10.33
N ALA A 141 2.35 3.72 -10.49
CA ALA A 141 2.35 2.26 -10.34
C ALA A 141 3.30 1.60 -11.34
N SER A 142 3.31 2.05 -12.60
CA SER A 142 4.22 1.52 -13.62
C SER A 142 5.69 1.86 -13.35
N GLU A 143 5.99 3.02 -12.77
CA GLU A 143 7.36 3.44 -12.44
C GLU A 143 7.95 2.68 -11.24
N LEU A 144 7.11 2.29 -10.29
CA LEU A 144 7.52 1.54 -9.10
C LEU A 144 7.80 0.05 -9.38
N GLY A 145 7.37 -0.46 -10.54
CA GLY A 145 7.51 -1.87 -10.97
C GLY A 145 6.37 -2.77 -10.51
#